data_AF-A0A972PUT5-F1
#
_entry.id   AF-A0A972PUT5-F1
#
_cell.length_a   1.000
_cell.length_b   1.000
_cell.length_c   1.000
_cell.angle_alpha   90.00
_cell.angle_beta   90.00
_cell.angle_gamma   90.00
#
_symmetry.space_group_name_H-M   'P 1'
#
loop_
_entity.id
_entity.type
_entity.pdbx_description
1 polymer ?
#
loop_
_entity_poly.entity_id
_entity_poly.type
_entity_poly.pdbx_seq_one_letter_code
_entity_poly.pdbx_strand_id
1 'polypeptide(L)'
;MMIKCDRCGHEGDGEEFRVIGNVMCCGPLVFRACPSCGNPVICDRQEMREEVENTARDISRRIEAAIQCGDASQARELLKDLSFLNQCLNLDAISDYVREKKREINRLERASASS
;
A
#
# COMPACT_ATOMS: atom_id res chain seq x y z
N MET A 1 11.79 -4.51 17.18
CA MET A 1 11.08 -5.76 16.83
C MET A 1 12.12 -6.86 16.88
N MET A 2 11.90 -7.90 17.69
CA MET A 2 12.81 -9.05 17.75
C MET A 2 12.62 -9.94 16.53
N ILE A 3 13.69 -10.18 15.76
CA ILE A 3 13.70 -11.04 14.58
C ILE A 3 14.55 -12.26 14.89
N LYS A 4 14.04 -13.46 14.55
CA LYS A 4 14.76 -14.72 14.66
C LYS A 4 15.08 -15.27 13.28
N CYS A 5 16.33 -15.68 13.07
CA CYS A 5 16.74 -16.36 11.85
C CYS A 5 16.42 -17.86 11.93
N ASP A 6 15.54 -18.34 11.04
CA ASP A 6 15.15 -19.76 10.99
C ASP A 6 16.31 -20.72 10.64
N ARG A 7 17.38 -20.21 10.03
CA ARG A 7 18.53 -21.03 9.61
C ARG A 7 19.57 -21.23 10.71
N CYS A 8 19.93 -20.18 11.44
CA CYS A 8 21.03 -20.22 12.42
C CYS A 8 20.59 -19.98 13.86
N GLY A 9 19.32 -19.63 14.08
CA GLY A 9 18.77 -19.35 15.41
C GLY A 9 19.17 -18.00 16.01
N HIS A 10 19.93 -17.17 15.29
CA HIS A 10 20.27 -15.82 15.74
C HIS A 10 19.02 -14.98 15.98
N GLU A 11 18.94 -14.34 17.14
CA GLU A 11 17.89 -13.42 17.57
C GLU A 11 18.52 -12.03 17.75
N GLY A 12 17.87 -11.00 17.22
CA GLY A 12 18.34 -9.62 17.31
C GLY A 12 17.27 -8.61 16.93
N ASP A 13 17.57 -7.33 17.13
CA ASP A 13 16.65 -6.26 16.79
C ASP A 13 16.56 -6.04 15.28
N GLY A 14 15.41 -5.56 14.82
CA GLY A 14 15.15 -5.33 13.40
C GLY A 14 16.22 -4.50 12.70
N GLU A 15 16.79 -3.50 13.37
CA GLU A 15 17.84 -2.63 12.84
C GLU A 15 19.14 -3.37 12.51
N GLU A 16 19.43 -4.50 13.18
CA GLU A 16 20.60 -5.34 12.92
C GLU A 16 20.47 -6.15 11.62
N PHE A 17 19.23 -6.37 11.16
CA PHE A 17 18.92 -7.13 9.96
C PHE A 17 18.78 -6.18 8.76
N ARG A 18 19.82 -6.13 7.91
CA ARG A 18 19.86 -5.27 6.73
C ARG A 18 18.76 -5.65 5.72
N VAL A 19 17.97 -4.68 5.26
CA VAL A 19 16.97 -4.89 4.21
C VAL A 19 17.65 -5.28 2.88
N ILE A 20 17.18 -6.35 2.25
CA ILE A 20 17.71 -6.88 0.98
C ILE A 20 16.65 -7.00 -0.13
N GLY A 21 15.37 -6.75 0.16
CA GLY A 21 14.31 -6.70 -0.85
C GLY A 21 12.90 -6.64 -0.24
N ASN A 22 11.90 -6.42 -1.09
CA ASN A 22 10.48 -6.42 -0.71
C ASN A 22 9.73 -7.56 -1.39
N VAL A 23 8.78 -8.16 -0.69
CA VAL A 23 7.84 -9.15 -1.24
C VAL A 23 6.65 -8.39 -1.80
N MET A 24 6.77 -7.91 -3.04
CA MET A 24 5.74 -7.06 -3.67
C MET A 24 4.38 -7.75 -3.88
N CYS A 25 4.31 -9.09 -3.75
CA CYS A 25 3.11 -9.87 -4.09
C CYS A 25 2.10 -10.07 -2.95
N CYS A 26 2.52 -9.92 -1.70
CA CYS A 26 1.92 -10.71 -0.63
C CYS A 26 1.80 -10.00 0.73
N GLY A 27 1.69 -8.67 0.74
CA GLY A 27 1.64 -7.85 1.95
C GLY A 27 2.88 -6.97 2.17
N PRO A 28 2.99 -6.24 3.30
CA PRO A 28 4.17 -5.44 3.65
C PRO A 28 5.33 -6.30 4.18
N LEU A 29 5.61 -7.41 3.51
CA LEU A 29 6.67 -8.34 3.86
C LEU A 29 7.98 -7.88 3.21
N VAL A 30 9.05 -7.88 4.00
CA VAL A 30 10.39 -7.56 3.52
C VAL A 30 11.36 -8.71 3.77
N PHE A 31 12.31 -8.85 2.87
CA PHE A 31 13.48 -9.69 3.10
C PHE A 31 14.54 -8.87 3.80
N ARG A 32 15.02 -9.36 4.94
CA ARG A 32 16.23 -8.86 5.59
C ARG A 32 17.29 -9.95 5.65
N ALA A 33 18.56 -9.59 5.57
CA ALA A 33 19.67 -10.53 5.71
C ALA A 33 20.00 -10.72 7.19
N CYS A 34 20.08 -11.99 7.64
CA CYS A 34 20.61 -12.31 8.96
C CYS A 34 22.08 -11.85 9.06
N PRO A 35 22.47 -11.08 10.09
CA PRO A 35 23.85 -10.59 10.24
C PRO A 35 24.83 -11.74 10.54
N SER A 36 24.37 -12.84 11.13
CA SER A 36 25.21 -13.98 11.49
C SER A 36 25.52 -14.90 10.30
N CYS A 37 24.53 -15.25 9.48
CA CYS A 37 24.70 -16.26 8.43
C CYS A 37 24.31 -15.81 7.01
N GLY A 38 23.89 -14.56 6.85
CA GLY A 38 23.46 -13.98 5.56
C GLY A 38 22.13 -14.53 5.02
N ASN A 39 21.45 -15.44 5.74
CA ASN A 39 20.20 -16.02 5.29
C ASN A 39 19.10 -14.95 5.18
N PRO A 40 18.30 -14.93 4.10
CA PRO A 40 17.13 -14.08 4.00
C PRO A 40 16.08 -14.49 5.03
N VAL A 41 15.58 -13.52 5.79
CA VAL A 41 14.49 -13.67 6.76
C VAL A 41 13.33 -12.80 6.31
N ILE A 42 12.13 -13.37 6.28
CA ILE A 42 10.91 -12.64 5.96
C ILE A 42 10.39 -11.97 7.23
N CYS A 43 10.19 -10.66 7.17
CA CYS A 43 9.74 -9.87 8.31
C CYS A 43 8.52 -9.06 7.91
N ASP A 44 7.52 -9.00 8.79
CA ASP A 44 6.44 -8.02 8.68
C ASP A 44 7.01 -6.62 8.97
N ARG A 45 6.88 -5.70 8.02
CA ARG A 45 7.37 -4.33 8.21
C ARG A 45 6.20 -3.46 8.67
N GLN A 46 5.94 -3.45 9.98
CA GLN A 46 4.97 -2.52 10.59
C GLN A 46 5.21 -1.06 10.17
N GLU A 47 6.48 -0.64 10.06
CA GLU A 47 6.86 0.70 9.60
C GLU A 47 6.44 0.98 8.15
N MET A 48 6.59 0.02 7.23
CA MET A 48 6.09 0.18 5.86
C MET A 48 4.58 0.18 5.83
N ARG A 49 3.93 -0.58 6.71
CA ARG A 49 2.47 -0.57 6.79
C ARG A 49 1.98 0.83 7.12
N GLU A 50 2.60 1.53 8.08
CA GLU A 50 2.24 2.91 8.41
C GLU A 50 2.51 3.88 7.25
N GLU A 51 3.66 3.79 6.57
CA GLU A 51 3.96 4.60 5.39
C GLU A 51 2.95 4.38 4.25
N VAL A 52 2.60 3.12 4.00
CA VAL A 52 1.67 2.72 2.94
C VAL A 52 0.24 3.13 3.31
N GLU A 53 -0.17 3.01 4.58
CA GLU A 53 -1.46 3.53 5.08
C GLU A 53 -1.52 5.06 4.99
N ASN A 54 -0.45 5.78 5.33
CA ASN A 54 -0.37 7.23 5.18
C ASN A 54 -0.46 7.64 3.71
N THR A 55 0.20 6.91 2.82
CA THR A 55 0.10 7.09 1.37
C THR A 55 -1.34 6.85 0.88
N ALA A 56 -1.99 5.79 1.34
CA ALA A 56 -3.37 5.47 0.99
C ALA A 56 -4.35 6.58 1.44
N ARG A 57 -4.15 7.12 2.66
CA ARG A 57 -4.91 8.28 3.17
C ARG A 57 -4.70 9.51 2.31
N ASP A 58 -3.47 9.80 1.91
CA ASP A 58 -3.17 10.97 1.08
C ASP A 58 -3.84 10.88 -0.31
N ILE A 59 -3.71 9.72 -0.98
CA ILE A 59 -4.37 9.46 -2.25
C ILE A 59 -5.89 9.59 -2.10
N SER A 60 -6.46 9.06 -1.01
CA SER A 60 -7.90 9.15 -0.73
C SER A 60 -8.37 10.60 -0.62
N ARG A 61 -7.63 11.47 0.10
CA ARG A 61 -7.94 12.91 0.17
C ARG A 61 -7.87 13.59 -1.19
N ARG A 62 -6.88 13.23 -2.01
CA ARG A 62 -6.72 13.79 -3.36
C ARG A 62 -7.85 13.36 -4.30
N ILE A 63 -8.36 12.12 -4.15
CA ILE A 63 -9.53 11.64 -4.88
C ILE A 63 -10.75 12.50 -4.53
N GLU A 64 -11.02 12.74 -3.24
CA GLU A 64 -12.16 13.57 -2.82
C GLU A 64 -12.04 15.00 -3.37
N ALA A 65 -10.85 15.60 -3.32
CA ALA A 65 -10.61 16.93 -3.88
C ALA A 65 -10.86 16.96 -5.40
N ALA A 66 -10.39 15.96 -6.15
CA ALA A 66 -10.60 15.87 -7.59
C ALA A 66 -12.10 15.70 -7.93
N ILE A 67 -12.83 14.88 -7.17
CA ILE A 67 -14.28 14.69 -7.30
C ILE A 67 -15.01 16.02 -7.06
N GLN A 68 -14.66 16.75 -5.99
CA GLN A 68 -15.26 18.05 -5.66
C GLN A 68 -15.02 19.11 -6.73
N CYS A 69 -13.83 19.11 -7.35
CA CYS A 69 -13.48 20.00 -8.46
C CYS A 69 -14.09 19.56 -9.80
N GLY A 70 -14.77 18.40 -9.87
CA GLY A 70 -15.30 17.84 -11.12
C GLY A 70 -14.22 17.27 -12.04
N ASP A 71 -12.98 17.11 -11.59
CA ASP A 71 -11.89 16.51 -12.38
C ASP A 71 -11.97 14.98 -12.34
N ALA A 72 -12.89 14.44 -13.14
CA ALA A 72 -13.11 13.01 -13.28
C ALA A 72 -11.90 12.25 -13.88
N SER A 73 -11.01 12.94 -14.58
CA SER A 73 -9.79 12.33 -15.14
C SER A 73 -8.78 12.08 -14.04
N GLN A 74 -8.44 13.13 -13.27
CA GLN A 74 -7.51 13.03 -12.15
C GLN A 74 -8.01 12.06 -11.08
N ALA A 75 -9.29 12.11 -10.73
CA ALA A 75 -9.88 11.20 -9.73
C ALA A 75 -9.72 9.71 -10.13
N ARG A 76 -9.75 9.39 -11.43
CA ARG A 76 -9.59 8.02 -11.92
C ARG A 76 -8.16 7.52 -11.88
N GLU A 77 -7.20 8.36 -12.25
CA GLU A 77 -5.78 7.99 -12.14
C GLU A 77 -5.43 7.72 -10.68
N LEU A 78 -5.86 8.60 -9.76
CA LEU A 78 -5.65 8.39 -8.32
C LEU A 78 -6.32 7.11 -7.79
N LEU A 79 -7.50 6.73 -8.30
CA LEU A 79 -8.13 5.45 -7.95
C LEU A 79 -7.37 4.23 -8.47
N LYS A 80 -6.68 4.33 -9.62
CA LYS A 80 -5.78 3.25 -10.08
C LYS A 80 -4.59 3.12 -9.14
N ASP A 81 -3.98 4.24 -8.75
CA ASP A 81 -2.86 4.25 -7.81
C ASP A 81 -3.27 3.66 -6.45
N LEU A 82 -4.43 4.04 -5.92
CA LEU A 82 -4.96 3.49 -4.67
C LEU A 82 -5.27 1.99 -4.80
N SER A 83 -5.82 1.56 -5.94
CA SER A 83 -6.10 0.14 -6.19
C SER A 83 -4.82 -0.68 -6.32
N PHE A 84 -3.76 -0.13 -6.89
CA PHE A 84 -2.45 -0.77 -6.96
C PHE A 84 -1.84 -0.87 -5.56
N LEU A 85 -1.90 0.21 -4.79
CA LEU A 85 -1.43 0.23 -3.39
C LEU A 85 -2.19 -0.78 -2.51
N ASN A 86 -3.49 -0.98 -2.78
CA ASN A 86 -4.27 -1.98 -2.05
C ASN A 86 -3.84 -3.42 -2.34
N GLN A 87 -3.14 -3.70 -3.45
CA GLN A 87 -2.54 -5.02 -3.67
C GLN A 87 -1.44 -5.30 -2.64
N CYS A 88 -0.79 -4.25 -2.12
CA CYS A 88 0.23 -4.35 -1.08
C CYS A 88 -0.37 -4.40 0.34
N LEU A 89 -1.51 -3.73 0.57
CA LEU A 89 -2.15 -3.68 1.88
C LEU A 89 -3.16 -4.82 2.10
N ASN A 90 -3.77 -5.32 1.02
CA ASN A 90 -4.85 -6.30 1.01
C ASN A 90 -5.98 -5.98 2.00
N LEU A 91 -6.46 -4.72 1.97
CA LEU A 91 -7.53 -4.25 2.85
C LEU A 91 -8.87 -4.18 2.12
N ASP A 92 -9.86 -4.90 2.64
CA ASP A 92 -11.23 -4.91 2.08
C ASP A 92 -11.86 -3.51 2.09
N ALA A 93 -11.60 -2.72 3.13
CA ALA A 93 -12.10 -1.36 3.24
C ALA A 93 -11.65 -0.46 2.07
N ILE A 94 -10.42 -0.64 1.57
CA ILE A 94 -9.93 0.12 0.41
C ILE A 94 -10.60 -0.38 -0.88
N SER A 95 -10.82 -1.69 -1.00
CA SER A 95 -11.54 -2.26 -2.14
C SER A 95 -12.97 -1.71 -2.27
N ASP A 96 -13.68 -1.62 -1.13
CA ASP A 96 -15.03 -1.07 -1.08
C ASP A 96 -15.04 0.42 -1.40
N TYR A 97 -14.11 1.20 -0.83
CA TYR A 97 -13.94 2.62 -1.12
C TYR A 97 -13.66 2.87 -2.62
N VAL A 98 -12.74 2.12 -3.23
CA VAL A 98 -12.41 2.22 -4.66
C VAL A 98 -13.64 1.94 -5.52
N ARG A 99 -14.46 0.94 -5.15
CA ARG A 99 -15.69 0.60 -5.86
C ARG A 99 -16.73 1.70 -5.75
N GLU A 100 -16.91 2.28 -4.57
CA GLU A 100 -17.82 3.40 -4.32
C GLU A 100 -17.43 4.63 -5.16
N LYS A 101 -16.18 5.08 -5.05
CA LYS A 101 -15.69 6.27 -5.73
C LYS A 101 -15.68 6.13 -7.25
N LYS A 102 -15.43 4.92 -7.79
CA LYS A 102 -15.63 4.65 -9.23
C LYS A 102 -17.06 4.94 -9.70
N ARG A 103 -18.07 4.58 -8.89
CA ARG A 103 -19.48 4.86 -9.25
C ARG A 103 -19.77 6.36 -9.22
N GLU A 104 -19.18 7.08 -8.29
CA GLU A 104 -19.31 8.53 -8.19
C GLU A 104 -18.71 9.25 -9.40
N ILE A 105 -17.48 8.90 -9.78
CA ILE A 105 -16.84 9.48 -10.97
C ILE A 105 -17.65 9.21 -12.23
N ASN A 106 -18.14 7.97 -12.42
CA ASN A 106 -18.97 7.63 -13.57
C ASN A 106 -20.28 8.47 -13.62
N ARG A 107 -20.83 8.90 -12.48
CA ARG A 107 -21.99 9.79 -12.43
C ARG A 107 -21.61 11.21 -12.85
N LEU A 108 -20.47 11.72 -12.36
CA LEU A 108 -19.95 13.04 -12.75
C LEU A 108 -19.72 13.14 -14.26
N GLU A 109 -19.06 12.13 -14.85
CA GLU A 109 -18.80 12.12 -16.29
C GLU A 109 -20.06 12.14 -17.14
N ARG A 110 -21.07 11.37 -16.75
CA ARG A 110 -22.36 11.34 -17.44
C ARG A 110 -23.05 12.70 -17.35
N ALA A 111 -22.98 13.35 -16.20
CA ALA A 111 -23.53 14.70 -16.03
C ALA A 111 -22.78 15.71 -16.91
N SER A 112 -21.45 15.66 -16.97
CA SER A 112 -20.64 16.55 -17.83
C SER A 112 -20.82 16.29 -19.33
N ALA A 113 -21.10 15.04 -19.74
CA ALA A 113 -21.36 14.69 -21.15
C ALA A 113 -22.77 15.06 -21.61
N SER A 114 -23.67 15.42 -20.68
CA SER A 114 -25.05 15.81 -20.95
C SER A 114 -25.25 17.33 -21.01
N SER A 115 -24.17 18.10 -20.82
CA SER A 115 -24.13 19.58 -20.79
C SER A 115 -23.45 20.12 -22.04
#